data_AF-A0A2E9WFX4-F1
#
_entry.id   AF-A0A2E9WFX4-F1
#
_cell.length_a   1.000
_cell.length_b   1.000
_cell.length_c   1.000
_cell.angle_alpha   90.00
_cell.angle_beta   90.00
_cell.angle_gamma   90.00
#
_symmetry.space_group_name_H-M   'P 1'
#
loop_
_entity.id
_entity.type
_entity.pdbx_description
1 polymer ?
#
loop_
_entity_poly.entity_id
_entity_poly.type
_entity_poly.pdbx_seq_one_letter_code
_entity_poly.pdbx_strand_id
1 'polypeptide(L)' 'MSLAQRVFAPIPDHEGRGTPSRAARWWLWIVLIPTAVWAWSTSEGAVVPTLVVTTLVATLALPIGWWVLSLVASAVKKRA' A
#
# COMPACT_ATOMS: atom_id res chain seq x y z
N MET A 1 -9.77 -3.85 -21.36
CA MET A 1 -8.96 -3.40 -20.20
C MET A 1 -8.23 -4.60 -19.61
N SER A 2 -6.90 -4.56 -19.55
CA SER A 2 -6.12 -5.62 -18.87
C SER A 2 -6.34 -5.58 -17.35
N LEU A 3 -6.06 -6.69 -16.66
CA LEU A 3 -6.16 -6.76 -15.20
C LEU A 3 -5.28 -5.71 -14.51
N ALA A 4 -4.10 -5.44 -15.07
CA ALA A 4 -3.21 -4.37 -14.62
C ALA A 4 -3.87 -2.98 -14.76
N GLN A 5 -4.56 -2.69 -15.87
CA GLN A 5 -5.30 -1.44 -16.00
C GLN A 5 -6.42 -1.34 -14.96
N ARG A 6 -7.13 -2.42 -14.63
CA ARG A 6 -8.19 -2.38 -13.61
C ARG A 6 -7.68 -2.12 -12.19
N VAL A 7 -6.48 -2.62 -11.87
CA VAL A 7 -5.89 -2.57 -10.53
C VAL A 7 -5.11 -1.27 -10.31
N PHE A 8 -4.39 -0.80 -11.34
CA PHE A 8 -3.51 0.36 -11.27
C PHE A 8 -4.09 1.64 -11.88
N ALA A 9 -5.23 1.60 -12.59
CA ALA A 9 -5.86 2.82 -13.11
C ALA A 9 -6.17 3.80 -11.97
N PRO A 10 -5.75 5.07 -12.09
CA PRO A 10 -6.24 6.13 -11.22
C PRO A 10 -7.74 6.26 -11.42
N ILE A 11 -8.49 6.38 -10.33
CA ILE A 11 -9.92 6.70 -10.42
C ILE A 11 -10.00 8.23 -10.58
N PRO A 12 -10.59 8.75 -11.67
CA PRO A 12 -10.69 10.19 -11.86
C PRO A 12 -11.64 10.78 -10.82
N ASP A 13 -11.17 11.79 -10.10
CA ASP A 13 -11.98 12.59 -9.20
C ASP A 13 -12.81 13.63 -9.98
N HIS A 14 -13.81 14.23 -9.35
CA HIS A 14 -14.62 15.32 -9.91
C HIS A 14 -13.76 16.54 -10.35
N GLU A 15 -12.61 16.73 -9.72
CA GLU A 15 -11.62 17.76 -10.09
C GLU A 15 -10.57 17.27 -11.11
N GLY A 16 -10.72 16.07 -11.68
CA GLY A 16 -9.77 15.47 -12.61
C GLY A 16 -8.46 15.00 -11.97
N ARG A 17 -8.34 15.07 -10.64
CA ARG A 17 -7.20 14.51 -9.90
C ARG A 17 -7.29 12.98 -9.92
N GLY A 18 -6.15 12.30 -10.09
CA GLY A 18 -6.10 10.85 -10.00
C GLY A 18 -6.16 10.42 -8.54
N THR A 19 -7.29 9.87 -8.08
CA THR A 19 -7.35 9.24 -6.76
C THR A 19 -6.56 7.92 -6.75
N PRO A 20 -6.01 7.51 -5.58
CA PRO A 20 -5.19 6.32 -5.47
C PRO A 20 -5.89 5.09 -6.06
N SER A 21 -5.13 4.33 -6.83
CA SER A 21 -5.62 3.13 -7.50
C SER A 21 -6.11 2.07 -6.50
N ARG A 22 -6.89 1.09 -6.96
CA ARG A 22 -7.34 -0.02 -6.11
C ARG A 22 -6.16 -0.76 -5.47
N ALA A 23 -5.00 -0.80 -6.13
CA ALA A 23 -3.75 -1.34 -5.58
C ALA A 23 -3.29 -0.62 -4.30
N ALA A 24 -3.39 0.71 -4.26
CA ALA A 24 -2.96 1.50 -3.10
C ALA A 24 -3.80 1.22 -1.85
N ARG A 25 -5.08 0.86 -2.02
CA ARG A 25 -5.96 0.47 -0.90
C ARG A 25 -5.52 -0.86 -0.27
N TRP A 26 -5.11 -1.81 -1.11
CA TRP A 26 -4.61 -3.10 -0.65
C TRP A 26 -3.21 -3.01 -0.06
N TRP A 27 -2.41 -2.03 -0.50
CA TRP A 27 -1.05 -1.82 0.01
C TRP A 27 -1.00 -1.66 1.53
N LEU A 28 -2.00 -0.97 2.12
CA LEU A 28 -2.12 -0.86 3.58
C LEU A 28 -2.10 -2.24 4.26
N TRP A 29 -2.95 -3.15 3.81
CA TRP A 29 -3.09 -4.48 4.41
C TRP A 29 -1.90 -5.39 4.12
N ILE A 30 -1.32 -5.27 2.92
CA ILE A 30 -0.09 -5.98 2.53
C ILE A 30 1.09 -5.59 3.43
N VAL A 31 1.12 -4.36 3.94
CA VAL A 31 2.13 -3.92 4.91
C VAL A 31 1.72 -4.29 6.33
N LEU A 32 0.51 -3.93 6.76
CA LEU A 32 0.07 -4.12 8.15
C LEU A 32 0.06 -5.58 8.59
N ILE A 33 -0.49 -6.49 7.77
CA ILE A 33 -0.68 -7.89 8.21
C ILE A 33 0.67 -8.60 8.41
N PRO A 34 1.60 -8.63 7.44
CA PRO A 34 2.88 -9.28 7.65
C PRO A 34 3.70 -8.63 8.76
N THR A 35 3.68 -7.30 8.86
CA THR A 35 4.40 -6.59 9.93
C THR A 35 3.81 -6.90 11.29
N ALA A 36 2.48 -6.96 11.43
CA ALA A 36 1.82 -7.31 12.69
C ALA A 36 2.12 -8.76 13.11
N VAL A 37 2.05 -9.71 12.16
CA VAL A 37 2.39 -11.12 12.43
C VAL A 37 3.84 -11.26 12.88
N TRP A 38 4.77 -10.58 12.20
CA TRP A 38 6.19 -10.59 12.55
C TRP A 38 6.46 -9.90 13.90
N ALA A 39 5.82 -8.76 14.17
CA ALA A 39 5.97 -8.03 15.44
C ALA A 39 5.38 -8.84 16.62
N TRP A 40 4.29 -9.56 16.39
CA TRP A 40 3.69 -10.46 17.38
C TRP A 40 4.64 -11.58 17.79
N SER A 41 5.26 -12.27 16.82
CA SER A 41 6.23 -13.33 17.12
C SER A 41 7.50 -12.79 17.79
N THR A 42 7.92 -11.58 17.44
CA THR A 42 9.16 -10.98 17.97
C THR A 42 8.99 -10.44 19.39
N SER A 43 7.77 -10.04 19.76
CA SER A 43 7.47 -9.47 21.07
C SER A 43 6.89 -10.49 22.06
N GLU A 44 6.95 -11.79 21.74
CA GLU A 44 6.47 -12.88 22.60
C GLU A 44 5.00 -12.70 23.04
N GLY A 45 4.16 -12.14 22.15
CA GLY A 45 2.75 -11.87 22.43
C GLY A 45 2.48 -10.60 23.24
N ALA A 46 3.49 -9.75 23.48
CA ALA A 46 3.28 -8.47 24.12
C ALA A 46 2.55 -7.50 23.18
N VAL A 47 1.33 -7.10 23.59
CA VAL A 47 0.42 -6.29 22.77
C VAL A 47 0.99 -4.90 22.45
N VAL A 48 1.48 -4.18 23.47
CA VAL A 48 1.96 -2.81 23.29
C VAL A 48 3.19 -2.74 22.37
N PRO A 49 4.26 -3.54 22.57
CA PRO A 49 5.39 -3.57 21.65
C PRO A 49 4.99 -3.98 20.22
N THR A 50 4.08 -4.96 20.07
CA THR A 50 3.56 -5.36 18.76
C THR A 50 2.98 -4.17 18.01
N LEU A 51 2.09 -3.40 18.65
CA LEU A 51 1.43 -2.25 18.04
C LEU A 51 2.41 -1.13 17.69
N VAL A 52 3.37 -0.85 18.58
CA VAL A 52 4.40 0.17 18.35
C VAL A 52 5.27 -0.19 17.14
N VAL A 53 5.81 -1.41 17.11
CA VAL A 53 6.67 -1.87 16.01
C VAL A 53 5.89 -1.93 14.70
N THR A 54 4.66 -2.44 14.74
CA THR A 54 3.79 -2.51 13.55
C THR A 54 3.55 -1.13 12.97
N THR A 55 3.19 -0.16 13.82
CA THR A 55 2.91 1.21 13.38
C THR A 55 4.15 1.89 12.84
N LEU A 56 5.30 1.74 13.51
CA LEU A 56 6.57 2.34 13.10
C LEU A 56 7.00 1.84 11.72
N VAL A 57 7.05 0.51 11.54
CA VAL A 57 7.48 -0.11 10.29
C VAL A 57 6.48 0.19 9.18
N ALA A 58 5.17 0.11 9.45
CA ALA A 58 4.17 0.43 8.45
C ALA A 58 4.26 1.89 8.00
N THR A 59 4.47 2.84 8.91
CA THR A 59 4.63 4.26 8.58
C THR A 59 5.79 4.51 7.63
N LEU A 60 6.90 3.77 7.76
CA LEU A 60 8.05 3.88 6.88
C LEU A 60 7.84 3.15 5.53
N ALA A 61 7.14 2.02 5.53
CA ALA A 61 6.94 1.20 4.34
C ALA A 61 5.82 1.74 3.41
N LEU A 62 4.77 2.36 3.97
CA LEU A 62 3.63 2.85 3.20
C LEU A 62 4.02 3.90 2.13
N PRO A 63 4.82 4.93 2.44
CA PRO A 63 5.27 5.92 1.45
C PRO A 63 6.06 5.28 0.31
N ILE A 64 6.93 4.31 0.62
CA ILE A 64 7.76 3.61 -0.37
C ILE A 64 6.87 2.86 -1.38
N GLY A 65 5.91 2.09 -0.89
CA GLY A 65 5.02 1.38 -1.80
C GLY A 65 4.09 2.29 -2.57
N TRP A 66 3.64 3.41 -1.99
CA TRP A 66 2.87 4.39 -2.75
C TRP A 66 3.67 4.99 -3.91
N TRP A 67 4.95 5.30 -3.68
CA TRP A 67 5.86 5.76 -4.73
C TRP A 67 6.01 4.71 -5.85
N VAL A 68 6.27 3.44 -5.50
CA VAL A 68 6.37 2.33 -6.48
C VAL A 68 5.08 2.16 -7.28
N LEU A 69 3.92 2.14 -6.60
CA LEU A 69 2.62 2.00 -7.25
C LEU A 69 2.34 3.16 -8.23
N SER A 70 2.78 4.37 -7.90
CA SER A 70 2.65 5.55 -8.76
C SER A 70 3.50 5.45 -10.03
N LEU A 71 4.71 4.88 -9.93
CA LEU A 71 5.55 4.60 -11.08
C LEU A 71 4.91 3.55 -12.00
N VAL A 72 4.38 2.47 -11.43
CA VAL A 72 3.70 1.40 -12.19
C VAL A 72 2.44 1.96 -12.87
N ALA A 73 1.61 2.72 -12.16
CA ALA A 73 0.43 3.35 -12.74
C ALA A 73 0.78 4.28 -13.92
N SER A 74 1.84 5.07 -13.79
CA SER A 74 2.33 5.95 -14.86
C SER A 74 2.82 5.15 -16.08
N ALA A 75 3.53 4.06 -15.85
CA ALA A 75 4.00 3.17 -16.92
C ALA A 75 2.83 2.48 -17.65
N VAL A 76 1.80 2.04 -16.91
CA VAL A 76 0.58 1.45 -17.48
C VAL A 76 -0.20 2.48 -18.29
N LYS A 77 -0.32 3.73 -17.80
CA LYS A 77 -0.99 4.82 -18.53
C LYS A 77 -0.28 5.13 -19.85
N LYS A 78 1.06 5.15 -19.90
CA LYS A 78 1.83 5.42 -21.13
C LYS A 78 1.64 4.35 -22.21
N ARG A 79 1.33 3.11 -21.81
CA ARG A 79 1.12 1.96 -22.71
C ARG A 79 -0.34 1.78 -23.16
N ALA A 80 -1.28 2.47 -22.51
CA ALA A 80 -2.71 2.43 -22.79
C ALA A 80 -3.06 3.44 -23.87
#